data_AF-A0AAU4K140-F1
#
_entry.id   AF-A0AAU4K140-F1
#
_cell.length_a   1.000
_cell.length_b   1.000
_cell.length_c   1.000
_cell.angle_alpha   90.00
_cell.angle_beta   90.00
_cell.angle_gamma   90.00
#
_symmetry.space_group_name_H-M   'P 1'
#
loop_
_entity.id
_entity.type
_entity.pdbx_description
1 polymer ?
#
loop_
_entity_poly.entity_id
_entity_poly.type
_entity_poly.pdbx_seq_one_letter_code
_entity_poly.pdbx_strand_id
1 'polypeptide(L)' 'MVHPVVLGSGTRLFGPGDAPSRLRLVDTASTPTGILMTTYRPPTD' A
#
# COMPACT_ATOMS: atom_id res chain seq x y z
N MET A 1 -4.33 3.70 -0.06
CA MET A 1 -4.29 4.40 -1.37
C MET A 1 -2.87 4.91 -1.57
N VAL A 2 -2.37 4.88 -2.80
CA VAL A 2 -1.02 5.38 -3.15
C VAL A 2 -1.17 6.59 -4.07
N HIS A 3 -0.58 7.72 -3.66
CA HIS A 3 -0.62 8.98 -4.41
C HIS A 3 0.65 9.13 -5.26
N PRO A 4 0.58 9.73 -6.46
CA PRO A 4 1.73 9.92 -7.35
C PRO A 4 2.59 11.12 -6.90
N VAL A 5 3.16 11.04 -5.69
CA VAL A 5 3.96 12.12 -5.09
C VAL A 5 5.13 11.56 -4.28
N VAL A 6 6.24 12.28 -4.28
CA VAL A 6 7.37 12.06 -3.37
C VAL A 6 7.28 13.10 -2.25
N LEU A 7 7.04 12.67 -1.01
CA LEU A 7 6.75 13.58 0.10
C LEU A 7 7.98 14.32 0.66
N GLY A 8 9.19 13.77 0.49
CA GLY A 8 10.43 14.28 1.11
C GLY A 8 10.52 14.02 2.62
N SER A 9 9.48 14.38 3.38
CA SER A 9 9.33 14.10 4.82
C SER A 9 7.86 13.88 5.19
N GLY A 10 7.59 13.13 6.27
CA GLY A 10 6.23 12.91 6.76
C GLY A 10 6.12 11.82 7.81
N THR A 11 4.90 11.54 8.23
CA THR A 11 4.59 10.45 9.17
C THR A 11 4.65 9.11 8.45
N ARG A 12 5.34 8.13 9.05
CA ARG A 12 5.39 6.76 8.52
C ARG A 12 4.06 6.06 8.76
N LEU A 13 3.57 5.34 7.74
CA LEU A 13 2.36 4.53 7.84
C LEU A 13 2.56 3.29 8.74
N PHE A 14 3.79 2.76 8.76
CA PHE A 14 4.22 1.62 9.54
C PHE A 14 5.46 1.98 10.35
N GLY A 15 5.52 1.49 11.59
CA GLY A 15 6.57 1.82 12.55
C GLY A 15 7.86 1.01 12.35
N PRO A 16 8.98 1.46 12.92
CA PRO A 16 10.16 0.62 13.04
C PRO A 16 9.84 -0.58 13.95
N GLY A 17 10.12 -1.79 13.47
CA GLY A 17 9.91 -3.02 14.24
C GLY A 17 8.58 -3.74 13.98
N ASP A 18 7.72 -3.20 13.11
CA ASP A 18 6.54 -3.94 12.63
C ASP A 18 6.99 -5.23 11.93
N ALA A 19 6.49 -6.37 12.40
CA ALA A 19 6.85 -7.67 11.83
C ALA A 19 6.36 -7.76 10.37
N PRO A 20 7.19 -8.25 9.44
CA PRO A 20 6.78 -8.38 8.05
C PRO A 20 5.61 -9.36 7.94
N SER A 21 4.52 -8.89 7.33
CA SER A 21 3.33 -9.70 7.06
C SER A 21 3.32 -10.11 5.58
N ARG A 22 3.17 -11.40 5.30
CA ARG A 22 2.96 -11.87 3.93
C ARG A 22 1.58 -11.44 3.49
N LEU A 23 1.49 -10.86 2.30
CA LEU A 23 0.25 -10.38 1.71
C LEU A 23 0.23 -10.74 0.22
N ARG A 24 -0.96 -11.08 -0.29
CA ARG A 24 -1.26 -11.27 -1.71
C ARG A 24 -2.09 -10.09 -2.20
N LEU A 25 -1.69 -9.48 -3.32
CA LEU A 25 -2.50 -8.50 -4.02
C LEU A 25 -3.68 -9.21 -4.67
N VAL A 26 -4.90 -8.80 -4.33
CA VAL A 26 -6.13 -9.44 -4.83
C VAL A 26 -6.99 -8.51 -5.68
N ASP A 27 -6.75 -7.21 -5.65
CA ASP A 27 -7.44 -6.23 -6.47
C ASP A 27 -6.61 -4.95 -6.63
N THR A 28 -6.77 -4.26 -7.77
CA THR A 28 -6.15 -2.97 -8.05
C THR A 28 -7.05 -2.14 -8.96
N ALA A 29 -7.29 -0.89 -8.57
CA ALA A 29 -7.97 0.11 -9.39
C ALA A 29 -7.15 1.40 -9.44
N SER A 30 -7.18 2.09 -10.59
CA SER A 30 -6.56 3.40 -10.79
C SER A 30 -7.62 4.48 -11.03
N THR A 31 -7.43 5.66 -10.46
CA THR A 31 -8.24 6.84 -10.80
C THR A 31 -7.66 7.58 -12.02
N PRO A 32 -8.45 8.43 -12.71
CA PRO A 32 -7.92 9.29 -13.78
C PRO A 32 -6.80 10.24 -13.34
N THR A 33 -6.71 10.56 -12.05
CA THR A 33 -5.65 11.38 -11.45
C THR A 33 -4.39 10.58 -11.08
N GLY A 34 -4.34 9.29 -11.37
CA GLY A 34 -3.18 8.44 -11.13
C GLY A 34 -3.06 7.91 -9.70
N ILE A 35 -4.13 7.97 -8.90
CA ILE A 35 -4.15 7.35 -7.56
C ILE A 35 -4.36 5.84 -7.73
N LEU A 36 -3.60 5.04 -7.00
CA LEU A 36 -3.79 3.59 -6.93
C LEU A 36 -4.55 3.19 -5.67
N MET A 37 -5.59 2.38 -5.85
CA MET A 37 -6.34 1.70 -4.80
C MET A 37 -6.06 0.20 -4.91
N THR A 38 -5.32 -0.34 -3.95
CA THR A 38 -4.88 -1.74 -3.93
C THR A 38 -5.48 -2.47 -2.74
N THR A 39 -6.03 -3.67 -2.96
CA THR A 39 -6.54 -4.54 -1.89
C THR A 39 -5.60 -5.71 -1.70
N TYR A 40 -5.14 -5.92 -0.47
CA TYR A 40 -4.29 -7.03 -0.08
C TYR A 40 -5.01 -7.94 0.91
N ARG A 41 -4.72 -9.24 0.84
CA ARG A 41 -5.19 -10.24 1.82
C ARG A 41 -4.04 -11.14 2.26
N PRO A 42 -4.10 -11.74 3.46
CA PRO A 42 -3.19 -12.82 3.82
C PRO A 42 -3.23 -13.93 2.76
N PRO A 43 -2.10 -14.60 2.47
CA PRO A 43 -2.08 -15.79 1.63
C PRO A 43 -2.95 -16.89 2.26
N THR A 44 -3.64 -17.66 1.43
CA THR A 44 -4.46 -18.81 1.85
C THR A 44 -3.84 -20.15 1.44
N ASP A 45 -2.69 -20.12 0.78
CA ASP A 45 -1.88 -21.26 0.37
C ASP A 45 -0.92 -21.73 1.47
#